data_AF-A0A8T5NW39-F1
#
_entry.id   AF-A0A8T5NW39-F1
#
_cell.length_a   1.000
_cell.length_b   1.000
_cell.length_c   1.000
_cell.angle_alpha   90.00
_cell.angle_beta   90.00
_cell.angle_gamma   90.00
#
_symmetry.space_group_name_H-M   'P 1'
#
loop_
_entity.id
_entity.type
_entity.pdbx_description
1 polymer ?
#
loop_
_entity_poly.entity_id
_entity_poly.type
_entity_poly.pdbx_seq_one_letter_code
_entity_poly.pdbx_strand_id
1 'polypeptide(L)'
;MKKIIFLIIIFVLLVIAGCKYQQLKDLNICGDGTCTLTEDCRTCPSDCACSSDESCDSFGVCRKAVCGDEICSEEEKSSNSCCEDCGCEDGKICNKVIQKCQEKIEVNEEIIENIVNKYLSENKIEGKIKKTIDAYYKEQIIKKVTIDCGKKELPYPCEIILFINEKGEIVEEVRTV
;
A
#
# COMPACT_ATOMS: atom_id res chain seq x y z
N MET A 1 -74.93 -19.74 11.85
CA MET A 1 -73.99 -18.64 12.16
C MET A 1 -72.75 -19.10 12.94
N LYS A 2 -72.85 -19.79 14.09
CA LYS A 2 -71.68 -20.23 14.89
C LYS A 2 -70.63 -21.07 14.13
N LYS A 3 -71.05 -21.96 13.21
CA LYS A 3 -70.14 -22.77 12.39
C LYS A 3 -69.32 -21.97 11.37
N ILE A 4 -69.86 -20.86 10.84
CA ILE A 4 -69.17 -20.01 9.87
C ILE A 4 -68.10 -19.18 10.55
N ILE A 5 -68.39 -18.65 11.75
CA ILE A 5 -67.42 -17.89 12.56
C ILE A 5 -66.23 -18.78 12.95
N PHE A 6 -66.47 -20.05 13.30
CA PHE A 6 -65.41 -20.99 13.65
C PHE A 6 -64.47 -21.29 12.47
N LEU A 7 -65.02 -21.42 11.24
CA LEU A 7 -64.21 -21.64 10.04
C LEU A 7 -63.37 -20.40 9.68
N ILE A 8 -63.90 -19.19 9.87
CA ILE A 8 -63.14 -17.95 9.64
C ILE A 8 -61.98 -17.83 10.63
N ILE A 9 -62.20 -18.16 11.92
CA ILE A 9 -61.14 -18.13 12.93
C ILE A 9 -60.03 -19.15 12.61
N ILE A 10 -60.38 -20.36 12.18
CA ILE A 10 -59.39 -21.37 11.76
C ILE A 10 -58.60 -20.88 10.54
N PHE A 11 -59.26 -20.29 9.55
CA PHE A 11 -58.59 -19.76 8.36
C PHE A 11 -57.62 -18.63 8.72
N VAL A 12 -58.03 -17.71 9.60
CA VAL A 12 -57.16 -16.63 10.10
C VAL A 12 -55.97 -17.18 10.88
N LEU A 13 -56.17 -18.20 11.73
CA LEU A 13 -55.07 -18.85 12.46
C LEU A 13 -54.09 -19.58 11.51
N LEU A 14 -54.59 -20.21 10.44
CA LEU A 14 -53.75 -20.83 9.42
C LEU A 14 -52.96 -19.81 8.62
N VAL A 15 -53.55 -18.65 8.28
CA VAL A 15 -52.86 -17.55 7.61
C VAL A 15 -51.77 -16.94 8.52
N ILE A 16 -52.07 -16.71 9.80
CA ILE A 16 -51.08 -16.18 10.77
C ILE A 16 -49.95 -17.19 11.01
N ALA A 17 -50.25 -18.49 11.09
CA ALA A 17 -49.23 -19.53 11.20
C ALA A 17 -48.38 -19.66 9.93
N GLY A 18 -48.99 -19.52 8.74
CA GLY A 18 -48.29 -19.51 7.45
C GLY A 18 -47.31 -18.35 7.31
N CYS A 19 -47.71 -17.13 7.73
CA CYS A 19 -46.83 -15.96 7.68
C CYS A 19 -45.60 -16.07 8.59
N LYS A 20 -45.66 -16.85 9.69
CA LYS A 20 -44.49 -17.06 10.57
C LYS A 20 -43.49 -18.08 10.02
N TYR A 21 -43.87 -18.92 9.06
CA TYR A 21 -43.00 -20.00 8.56
C TYR A 21 -41.97 -19.54 7.52
N GLN A 22 -42.14 -18.36 6.93
CA GLN A 22 -41.22 -17.83 5.91
C GLN A 22 -39.98 -17.11 6.45
N GLN A 23 -39.78 -17.05 7.77
CA GLN A 23 -38.65 -16.33 8.37
C GLN A 23 -37.56 -17.21 8.98
N LEU A 24 -37.65 -18.55 8.91
CA LEU A 24 -36.67 -19.44 9.55
C LEU A 24 -36.18 -20.56 8.62
N LYS A 25 -35.92 -20.22 7.36
CA LYS A 25 -34.87 -20.94 6.64
C LYS A 25 -33.60 -20.14 6.89
N ASP A 26 -32.99 -20.38 8.07
CA ASP A 26 -31.56 -20.17 8.22
C ASP A 26 -30.92 -21.01 7.13
N LEU A 27 -30.62 -20.29 6.06
CA LEU A 27 -30.08 -20.75 4.81
C LEU A 27 -28.77 -21.44 5.16
N ASN A 28 -28.48 -22.58 4.54
CA ASN A 28 -27.18 -23.18 4.66
C ASN A 28 -26.22 -22.21 3.95
N ILE A 29 -25.65 -21.26 4.70
CA ILE A 29 -24.96 -20.08 4.16
C ILE A 29 -23.70 -20.50 3.39
N CYS A 30 -23.19 -21.71 3.62
CA CYS A 30 -22.11 -22.27 2.81
C CYS A 30 -22.45 -23.68 2.31
N GLY A 31 -21.92 -24.03 1.15
CA GLY A 31 -22.09 -25.30 0.45
C GLY A 31 -23.29 -25.36 -0.49
N ASP A 32 -23.90 -24.22 -0.87
CA ASP A 32 -24.99 -24.19 -1.86
C ASP A 32 -24.50 -23.90 -3.29
N GLY A 33 -23.19 -23.60 -3.42
CA GLY A 33 -22.51 -23.33 -4.68
C GLY A 33 -22.71 -21.92 -5.22
N THR A 34 -23.30 -21.01 -4.45
CA THR A 34 -23.54 -19.61 -4.85
C THR A 34 -23.05 -18.65 -3.79
N CYS A 35 -22.07 -17.80 -4.13
CA CYS A 35 -21.61 -16.74 -3.22
C CYS A 35 -22.67 -15.61 -3.10
N THR A 36 -23.39 -15.55 -1.98
CA THR A 36 -24.44 -14.53 -1.73
C THR A 36 -23.90 -13.27 -1.02
N LEU A 37 -24.71 -12.20 -0.91
CA LEU A 37 -24.29 -10.93 -0.29
C LEU A 37 -23.95 -11.02 1.21
N THR A 38 -24.33 -12.11 1.87
CA THR A 38 -24.02 -12.37 3.28
C THR A 38 -22.83 -13.31 3.46
N GLU A 39 -22.24 -13.75 2.36
CA GLU A 39 -21.11 -14.67 2.32
C GLU A 39 -19.88 -13.96 1.81
N ASP A 40 -18.73 -14.44 2.28
CA ASP A 40 -17.44 -13.94 1.83
C ASP A 40 -16.41 -15.08 1.82
N CYS A 41 -15.24 -14.79 1.27
CA CYS A 41 -14.17 -15.79 1.16
C CYS A 41 -13.58 -16.24 2.51
N ARG A 42 -13.94 -15.59 3.64
CA ARG A 42 -13.54 -16.00 5.01
C ARG A 42 -14.57 -16.89 5.68
N THR A 43 -15.84 -16.63 5.42
CA THR A 43 -16.99 -17.28 6.05
C THR A 43 -17.45 -18.49 5.26
N CYS A 44 -17.46 -18.40 3.93
CA CYS A 44 -17.89 -19.46 3.02
C CYS A 44 -16.90 -19.70 1.87
N PRO A 45 -15.65 -20.11 2.16
CA PRO A 45 -14.61 -20.31 1.14
C PRO A 45 -14.95 -21.37 0.09
N SER A 46 -15.87 -22.30 0.38
CA SER A 46 -16.30 -23.30 -0.60
C SER A 46 -17.13 -22.71 -1.75
N ASP A 47 -17.90 -21.66 -1.47
CA ASP A 47 -18.80 -21.01 -2.44
C ASP A 47 -18.25 -19.67 -2.94
N CYS A 48 -17.49 -18.98 -2.09
CA CYS A 48 -16.82 -17.70 -2.35
C CYS A 48 -15.30 -17.85 -2.46
N ALA A 49 -14.81 -18.96 -3.01
CA ALA A 49 -13.37 -19.15 -3.21
C ALA A 49 -12.80 -18.05 -4.11
N CYS A 50 -11.64 -17.52 -3.72
CA CYS A 50 -10.89 -16.61 -4.59
C CYS A 50 -10.31 -17.35 -5.79
N SER A 51 -10.08 -16.60 -6.88
CA SER A 51 -9.38 -17.12 -8.06
C SER A 51 -7.96 -17.54 -7.70
N SER A 52 -7.32 -18.33 -8.57
CA SER A 52 -5.96 -18.84 -8.32
C SER A 52 -4.88 -17.75 -8.19
N ASP A 53 -5.17 -16.52 -8.63
CA ASP A 53 -4.32 -15.33 -8.56
C ASP A 53 -4.87 -14.27 -7.59
N GLU A 54 -5.79 -14.64 -6.70
CA GLU A 54 -6.39 -13.77 -5.70
C GLU A 54 -6.24 -14.36 -4.29
N SER A 55 -6.13 -13.48 -3.31
CA SER A 55 -6.16 -13.82 -1.89
C SER A 55 -7.35 -13.17 -1.20
N CYS A 56 -7.88 -13.85 -0.20
CA CYS A 56 -8.98 -13.34 0.61
C CYS A 56 -8.43 -12.36 1.66
N ASP A 57 -8.81 -11.09 1.56
CA ASP A 57 -8.35 -10.06 2.49
C ASP A 57 -9.04 -10.16 3.87
N SER A 58 -8.63 -9.29 4.80
CA SER A 58 -9.21 -9.23 6.13
C SER A 58 -10.67 -8.74 6.16
N PHE A 59 -11.19 -8.21 5.05
CA PHE A 59 -12.58 -7.78 4.89
C PHE A 59 -13.45 -8.82 4.17
N GLY A 60 -12.90 -9.98 3.81
CA GLY A 60 -13.64 -11.01 3.07
C GLY A 60 -13.74 -10.74 1.57
N VAL A 61 -12.87 -9.88 1.03
CA VAL A 61 -12.86 -9.56 -0.40
C VAL A 61 -11.68 -10.27 -1.05
N CYS A 62 -11.94 -10.99 -2.15
CA CYS A 62 -10.90 -11.54 -3.00
C CYS A 62 -10.19 -10.40 -3.73
N ARG A 63 -8.87 -10.31 -3.56
CA ARG A 63 -8.03 -9.32 -4.20
C ARG A 63 -6.81 -9.97 -4.81
N LYS A 64 -6.46 -9.51 -5.99
CA LYS A 64 -5.17 -9.79 -6.61
C LYS A 64 -4.10 -8.94 -5.93
N ALA A 65 -2.91 -9.51 -5.72
CA ALA A 65 -1.73 -8.75 -5.34
C ALA A 65 -1.36 -7.73 -6.42
N VAL A 66 -1.33 -6.44 -6.08
CA VAL A 66 -1.07 -5.34 -7.01
C VAL A 66 -0.25 -4.27 -6.33
N CYS A 67 0.97 -4.08 -6.83
CA CYS A 67 1.81 -3.00 -6.32
C CYS A 67 1.32 -1.58 -6.60
N GLY A 68 1.44 -0.75 -5.57
CA GLY A 68 1.06 0.64 -5.53
C GLY A 68 -0.42 0.87 -5.19
N ASP A 69 -1.12 -0.13 -4.64
CA ASP A 69 -2.53 -0.01 -4.24
C ASP A 69 -2.74 0.41 -2.77
N GLU A 70 -1.64 0.72 -2.07
CA GLU A 70 -1.57 1.10 -0.64
C GLU A 70 -1.98 -0.03 0.33
N ILE A 71 -2.18 -1.26 -0.17
CA ILE A 71 -2.57 -2.42 0.62
C ILE A 71 -1.47 -3.47 0.55
N CYS A 72 -0.76 -3.68 1.65
CA CYS A 72 0.21 -4.77 1.73
C CYS A 72 -0.48 -6.12 1.99
N SER A 73 -0.74 -6.88 0.92
CA SER A 73 -1.31 -8.22 0.96
C SER A 73 -0.31 -9.28 1.47
N GLU A 74 -0.82 -10.45 1.90
CA GLU A 74 0.04 -11.55 2.35
C GLU A 74 0.84 -12.18 1.21
N GLU A 75 0.32 -12.13 -0.02
CA GLU A 75 1.06 -12.56 -1.21
C GLU A 75 2.24 -11.63 -1.52
N GLU A 76 2.06 -10.31 -1.37
CA GLU A 76 3.15 -9.33 -1.52
C GLU A 76 4.22 -9.48 -0.44
N LYS A 77 3.81 -9.67 0.83
CA LYS A 77 4.75 -9.96 1.91
C LYS A 77 5.55 -11.24 1.66
N SER A 78 4.86 -12.33 1.33
CA SER A 78 5.49 -13.65 1.21
C SER A 78 6.41 -13.77 -0.01
N SER A 79 6.09 -13.07 -1.10
CA SER A 79 6.93 -12.99 -2.29
C SER A 79 8.11 -12.03 -2.13
N ASN A 80 8.13 -11.20 -1.05
CA ASN A 80 9.03 -10.07 -0.87
C ASN A 80 9.15 -9.22 -2.16
N SER A 81 8.03 -9.16 -2.87
CA SER A 81 7.81 -8.37 -4.06
C SER A 81 6.68 -7.43 -3.68
N CYS A 82 6.87 -6.15 -3.94
CA CYS A 82 6.03 -5.05 -3.48
C CYS A 82 6.46 -4.30 -2.22
N CYS A 83 7.71 -3.85 -2.21
CA CYS A 83 8.20 -2.97 -1.15
C CYS A 83 7.52 -1.59 -1.10
N GLU A 84 6.76 -1.20 -2.14
CA GLU A 84 6.07 0.08 -2.18
C GLU A 84 4.91 0.15 -1.19
N ASP A 85 4.10 -0.92 -1.11
CA ASP A 85 2.97 -1.00 -0.17
C ASP A 85 3.38 -1.65 1.15
N CYS A 86 4.27 -2.65 1.11
CA CYS A 86 4.68 -3.39 2.30
C CYS A 86 5.84 -2.74 3.07
N GLY A 87 6.52 -1.76 2.48
CA GLY A 87 7.74 -1.20 3.02
C GLY A 87 8.92 -2.18 2.97
N CYS A 88 10.03 -1.76 3.57
CA CYS A 88 11.24 -2.57 3.70
C CYS A 88 11.66 -2.69 5.16
N GLU A 89 12.33 -3.81 5.46
CA GLU A 89 13.03 -4.01 6.73
C GLU A 89 14.08 -2.91 6.97
N ASP A 90 14.47 -2.76 8.23
CA ASP A 90 15.55 -1.85 8.63
C ASP A 90 16.82 -2.13 7.84
N GLY A 91 17.52 -1.06 7.44
CA GLY A 91 18.73 -1.16 6.62
C GLY A 91 18.49 -1.33 5.12
N LYS A 92 17.25 -1.50 4.66
CA LYS A 92 16.91 -1.61 3.24
C LYS A 92 16.13 -0.41 2.69
N ILE A 93 16.14 -0.25 1.38
CA ILE A 93 15.37 0.73 0.63
C ILE A 93 14.56 0.05 -0.47
N CYS A 94 13.35 0.54 -0.69
CA CYS A 94 12.50 0.06 -1.77
C CYS A 94 12.98 0.56 -3.13
N ASN A 95 13.34 -0.37 -4.01
CA ASN A 95 13.49 -0.12 -5.43
C ASN A 95 12.13 -0.29 -6.10
N LYS A 96 11.45 0.84 -6.33
CA LYS A 96 10.12 0.90 -6.94
C LYS A 96 10.08 0.40 -8.40
N VAL A 97 11.21 0.34 -9.09
CA VAL A 97 11.25 -0.13 -10.48
C VAL A 97 11.05 -1.64 -10.54
N ILE A 98 11.73 -2.38 -9.66
CA ILE A 98 11.65 -3.85 -9.60
C ILE A 98 10.77 -4.36 -8.45
N GLN A 99 10.19 -3.43 -7.66
CA GLN A 99 9.35 -3.70 -6.49
C GLN A 99 10.04 -4.60 -5.46
N LYS A 100 11.34 -4.39 -5.18
CA LYS A 100 12.10 -5.17 -4.19
C LYS A 100 12.89 -4.28 -3.25
N CYS A 101 13.07 -4.77 -2.02
CA CYS A 101 13.98 -4.17 -1.06
C CYS A 101 15.43 -4.49 -1.41
N GLN A 102 16.29 -3.47 -1.38
CA GLN A 102 17.73 -3.58 -1.59
C GLN A 102 18.46 -2.96 -0.39
N GLU A 103 19.69 -3.41 -0.12
CA GLU A 103 20.51 -2.86 0.96
C GLU A 103 20.77 -1.36 0.77
N LYS A 104 20.70 -0.58 1.84
CA LYS A 104 21.10 0.83 1.81
C LYS A 104 22.58 0.94 1.50
N ILE A 105 22.98 2.08 0.93
CA ILE A 105 24.39 2.37 0.77
C ILE A 105 24.95 2.89 2.10
N GLU A 106 26.03 2.25 2.55
CA GLU A 106 26.86 2.69 3.65
C GLU A 106 27.82 3.81 3.21
N VAL A 107 27.29 4.94 2.73
CA VAL A 107 28.10 6.16 2.62
C VAL A 107 28.02 6.89 3.96
N ASN A 108 29.16 7.05 4.63
CA ASN A 108 29.28 7.82 5.86
C ASN A 108 28.83 9.27 5.64
N GLU A 109 28.06 9.82 6.58
CA GLU A 109 27.62 11.22 6.58
C GLU A 109 28.79 12.21 6.44
N GLU A 110 29.95 11.92 7.05
CA GLU A 110 31.16 12.74 6.93
C GLU A 110 31.67 12.80 5.48
N ILE A 111 31.60 11.69 4.74
CA ILE A 111 31.97 11.66 3.32
C ILE A 111 31.01 12.54 2.50
N ILE A 112 29.71 12.45 2.80
CA ILE A 112 28.68 13.25 2.15
C ILE A 112 28.91 14.74 2.41
N GLU A 113 29.16 15.13 3.67
CA GLU A 113 29.47 16.51 4.05
C GLU A 113 30.70 17.03 3.31
N ASN A 114 31.76 16.23 3.22
CA ASN A 114 32.98 16.61 2.50
C ASN A 114 32.71 16.81 0.99
N ILE A 115 31.94 15.93 0.36
CA ILE A 115 31.55 16.05 -1.06
C ILE A 115 30.74 17.33 -1.28
N VAL A 116 29.74 17.58 -0.43
CA VAL A 116 28.87 18.75 -0.54
C VAL A 116 29.64 20.04 -0.30
N ASN A 117 30.47 20.10 0.74
CA ASN A 117 31.28 21.28 1.05
C ASN A 117 32.27 21.60 -0.08
N LYS A 118 32.88 20.57 -0.67
CA LYS A 118 33.73 20.73 -1.85
C LYS A 118 32.93 21.29 -3.02
N TYR A 119 31.79 20.69 -3.35
CA TYR A 119 30.90 21.15 -4.42
C TYR A 119 30.47 22.61 -4.23
N LEU A 120 30.04 22.99 -3.02
CA LEU A 120 29.61 24.36 -2.70
C LEU A 120 30.76 25.36 -2.86
N SER A 121 31.95 25.02 -2.38
CA SER A 121 33.15 25.85 -2.50
C SER A 121 33.58 26.06 -3.96
N GLU A 122 33.66 24.98 -4.75
CA GLU A 122 34.05 25.03 -6.17
C GLU A 122 33.08 25.87 -7.01
N ASN A 123 31.78 25.83 -6.67
CA ASN A 123 30.74 26.58 -7.38
C ASN A 123 30.43 27.96 -6.77
N LYS A 124 31.11 28.36 -5.69
CA LYS A 124 30.87 29.62 -4.96
C LYS A 124 29.41 29.79 -4.53
N ILE A 125 28.81 28.70 -4.05
CA ILE A 125 27.43 28.66 -3.56
C ILE A 125 27.46 28.66 -2.04
N GLU A 126 26.71 29.57 -1.42
CA GLU A 126 26.40 29.48 0.00
C GLU A 126 25.20 28.55 0.16
N GLY A 127 25.30 27.54 1.02
CA GLY A 127 24.20 26.63 1.28
C GLY A 127 24.50 25.67 2.42
N LYS A 128 23.46 24.99 2.88
CA LYS A 128 23.55 23.96 3.93
C LYS A 128 22.76 22.72 3.54
N ILE A 129 23.29 21.56 3.90
CA ILE A 129 22.55 20.31 3.76
C ILE A 129 21.27 20.42 4.59
N LYS A 130 20.13 20.24 3.92
CA LYS A 130 18.79 20.25 4.51
C LYS A 130 18.30 18.83 4.77
N LYS A 131 18.58 17.91 3.86
CA LYS A 131 18.11 16.52 3.96
C LYS A 131 19.03 15.60 3.17
N THR A 132 19.31 14.42 3.73
CA THR A 132 19.96 13.32 3.03
C THR A 132 19.06 12.11 3.13
N ILE A 133 18.75 11.48 1.99
CA ILE A 133 17.99 10.21 1.96
C ILE A 133 18.64 9.24 0.98
N ASP A 134 18.52 7.96 1.27
CA ASP A 134 18.74 6.93 0.27
C ASP A 134 17.61 7.00 -0.78
N ALA A 135 17.96 6.78 -2.04
CA ALA A 135 16.99 6.65 -3.13
C ALA A 135 17.51 5.70 -4.21
N TYR A 136 16.60 5.20 -5.04
CA TYR A 136 16.95 4.48 -6.26
C TYR A 136 16.83 5.42 -7.46
N TYR A 137 17.88 5.51 -8.27
CA TYR A 137 17.93 6.42 -9.41
C TYR A 137 18.76 5.83 -10.54
N LYS A 138 18.22 5.78 -11.77
CA LYS A 138 18.90 5.23 -12.96
C LYS A 138 19.59 3.88 -12.69
N GLU A 139 18.85 2.95 -12.13
CA GLU A 139 19.30 1.57 -11.87
C GLU A 139 20.38 1.40 -10.80
N GLN A 140 20.68 2.45 -10.04
CA GLN A 140 21.64 2.41 -8.95
C GLN A 140 21.02 3.01 -7.68
N ILE A 141 21.46 2.52 -6.53
CA ILE A 141 21.16 3.17 -5.26
C ILE A 141 22.03 4.42 -5.18
N ILE A 142 21.48 5.51 -4.65
CA ILE A 142 22.19 6.78 -4.48
C ILE A 142 21.82 7.40 -3.14
N LYS A 143 22.66 8.33 -2.66
CA LYS A 143 22.30 9.31 -1.64
C LYS A 143 21.78 10.56 -2.35
N LYS A 144 20.50 10.88 -2.14
CA LYS A 144 19.88 12.13 -2.58
C LYS A 144 20.09 13.17 -1.47
N VAL A 145 20.90 14.18 -1.76
CA VAL A 145 21.23 15.25 -0.83
C VAL A 145 20.57 16.54 -1.28
N THR A 146 19.67 17.05 -0.46
CA THR A 146 18.99 18.33 -0.65
C THR A 146 19.75 19.42 0.10
N ILE A 147 20.09 20.51 -0.60
CA ILE A 147 20.82 21.66 -0.10
C ILE A 147 19.93 22.89 -0.20
N ASP A 148 19.81 23.64 0.90
CA ASP A 148 19.18 24.96 0.94
C ASP A 148 20.24 26.03 0.66
N CYS A 149 20.08 26.82 -0.40
CA CYS A 149 21.06 27.86 -0.79
C CYS A 149 20.92 29.17 0.01
N GLY A 150 20.03 29.25 1.00
CA GLY A 150 19.99 30.34 1.99
C GLY A 150 19.54 31.73 1.50
N LYS A 151 19.33 31.96 0.19
CA LYS A 151 18.88 33.26 -0.32
C LYS A 151 17.35 33.35 -0.39
N LYS A 152 16.76 34.00 0.62
CA LYS A 152 15.34 34.40 0.65
C LYS A 152 14.99 35.60 -0.24
N GLU A 153 15.99 36.32 -0.76
CA GLU A 153 15.79 37.59 -1.48
C GLU A 153 15.58 37.43 -2.99
N LEU A 154 15.77 36.22 -3.54
CA LEU A 154 15.34 35.92 -4.89
C LEU A 154 13.86 35.53 -4.88
N PRO A 155 13.07 35.83 -5.93
CA PRO A 155 11.66 35.44 -6.01
C PRO A 155 11.41 33.92 -6.00
N TYR A 156 12.48 33.11 -5.98
CA TYR A 156 12.50 31.68 -6.16
C TYR A 156 13.43 31.03 -5.13
N PRO A 157 12.94 30.15 -4.24
CA PRO A 157 13.78 29.42 -3.29
C PRO A 157 14.75 28.52 -4.05
N CYS A 158 16.05 28.80 -3.94
CA CYS A 158 17.08 27.91 -4.48
C CYS A 158 17.19 26.66 -3.60
N GLU A 159 16.84 25.52 -4.18
CA GLU A 159 17.14 24.19 -3.64
C GLU A 159 17.96 23.41 -4.67
N ILE A 160 19.09 22.86 -4.22
CA ILE A 160 19.98 22.03 -5.05
C ILE A 160 19.86 20.61 -4.55
N ILE A 161 19.67 19.68 -5.47
CA ILE A 161 19.57 18.25 -5.19
C ILE A 161 20.76 17.59 -5.88
N LEU A 162 21.63 16.98 -5.09
CA LEU A 162 22.74 16.16 -5.58
C LEU A 162 22.39 14.68 -5.44
N PHE A 163 22.69 13.90 -6.48
CA PHE A 163 22.61 12.46 -6.48
C PHE A 163 24.03 11.92 -6.39
N ILE A 164 24.38 11.28 -5.27
CA ILE A 164 25.73 10.78 -4.99
C ILE A 164 25.70 9.26 -5.01
N ASN A 165 26.53 8.63 -5.83
CA ASN A 165 26.62 7.16 -5.90
C ASN A 165 27.41 6.56 -4.72
N GLU A 166 27.51 5.24 -4.66
CA GLU A 166 28.27 4.51 -3.62
C GLU A 166 29.76 4.84 -3.57
N LYS A 167 30.33 5.36 -4.67
CA LYS A 167 31.73 5.77 -4.77
C LYS A 167 31.97 7.20 -4.28
N GLY A 168 30.91 7.90 -3.87
CA GLY A 168 31.00 9.31 -3.48
C GLY A 168 31.08 10.28 -4.67
N GLU A 169 30.67 9.86 -5.86
CA GLU A 169 30.66 10.70 -7.06
C GLU A 169 29.27 11.32 -7.26
N ILE A 170 29.23 12.61 -7.60
CA ILE A 170 27.98 13.28 -7.98
C ILE A 170 27.64 12.82 -9.40
N VAL A 171 26.58 12.01 -9.53
CA VAL A 171 26.11 11.48 -10.82
C VAL A 171 25.04 12.36 -11.46
N GLU A 172 24.37 13.18 -10.67
CA GLU A 172 23.39 14.14 -11.17
C GLU A 172 23.22 15.32 -10.21
N GLU A 173 22.89 16.46 -10.79
CA GLU A 173 22.55 17.69 -10.08
C GLU A 173 21.24 18.22 -10.65
N VAL A 174 20.30 18.54 -9.76
CA VAL A 174 19.03 19.19 -10.10
C VAL A 174 18.92 20.48 -9.30
N ARG A 175 18.58 21.58 -9.97
CA ARG A 175 18.28 22.86 -9.32
C ARG A 175 16.80 23.13 -9.45
N THR A 176 16.15 23.38 -8.34
CA THR A 176 14.78 23.88 -8.30
C THR A 176 14.80 25.36 -7.94
N VAL A 177 14.05 26.14 -8.70
CA VAL A 177 13.77 27.56 -8.50
C VAL A 177 12.32 27.69 -8.05
#